data_AF-A0A093KZ69-F1
#
_entry.id   AF-A0A093KZ69-F1
#
_cell.length_a   1.000
_cell.length_b   1.000
_cell.length_c   1.000
_cell.angle_alpha   90.00
_cell.angle_beta   90.00
_cell.angle_gamma   90.00
#
_symmetry.space_group_name_H-M   'P 1'
#
loop_
_entity.id
_entity.type
_entity.pdbx_description
1 polymer ?
#
loop_
_entity_poly.entity_id
_entity_poly.type
_entity_poly.pdbx_seq_one_letter_code
_entity_poly.pdbx_strand_id
1 'polypeptide(L)'
;GKPNLMDMGSLMIKPVQRVMKYPLLLCELLNSTPACHPDHQVLQDALFAMKNINVNINELKRRKDLVLKYKRNDDDETLREKFSRLNIHSISKKSKRVTSHLKILTGGEPQVKDQTFNKEERLFRSLEKTVKLCMKNISLSSQHLQDSIDLAAQNIIGLQEILQDKDDEVNDCWKKRKNAANLCEDLMAQLDKLVLTPLSALQALFSGPQKLIQKRYDKLLDYNSYLQRSTGEELDLAKKDYEALNAQLVEELQVFNRAAKKIVLNCLHCFIALLRNIISAALQSNSAVVVPVPLSSSSICEVQNQLLEEVHKLNFVKENSSATFIERKLSLEKKKPVPSLLESPRQTEGHRSKLLSTYSTELLYQAKRKCNATQEFDIDLHEGELVAVVEQKDPFGSTSRWLVDTGILKGYVYSSFLRPYNPAKAQKYVAENSFGDDDFDNISLFTFYAVYAFQARNDQELSLQEYQKVRILRFSDLSGNKEWWLAEAKGQKGYVPSNYLGKMTYA
;
A
#
# COMPACT_ATOMS: atom_id res chain seq x y z
N GLY A 1 -62.17 8.89 -12.54
CA GLY A 1 -60.95 8.21 -13.02
C GLY A 1 -60.25 7.55 -11.85
N LYS A 2 -59.91 6.26 -11.96
CA LYS A 2 -59.13 5.56 -10.92
C LYS A 2 -57.71 6.14 -10.90
N PRO A 3 -57.16 6.55 -9.74
CA PRO A 3 -55.79 7.06 -9.69
C PRO A 3 -54.82 5.89 -9.94
N ASN A 4 -53.87 6.10 -10.85
CA ASN A 4 -52.81 5.15 -11.16
C ASN A 4 -52.02 4.81 -9.88
N LEU A 5 -52.30 3.63 -9.35
CA LEU A 5 -51.71 3.06 -8.13
C LEU A 5 -50.38 2.34 -8.42
N MET A 6 -49.58 2.87 -9.36
CA MET A 6 -48.45 2.13 -9.95
C MET A 6 -47.10 2.44 -9.31
N ASP A 7 -47.02 3.42 -8.42
CA ASP A 7 -45.77 3.78 -7.73
C ASP A 7 -45.94 3.75 -6.21
N MET A 8 -45.05 3.00 -5.54
CA MET A 8 -44.95 2.92 -4.08
C MET A 8 -44.83 4.32 -3.46
N GLY A 9 -44.16 5.25 -4.14
CA GLY A 9 -44.09 6.65 -3.72
C GLY A 9 -45.46 7.28 -3.51
N SER A 10 -46.37 7.12 -4.47
CA SER A 10 -47.74 7.68 -4.41
C SER A 10 -48.61 7.05 -3.32
N LEU A 11 -48.42 5.75 -3.06
CA LEU A 11 -49.12 5.00 -2.01
C LEU A 11 -48.71 5.43 -0.60
N MET A 12 -47.43 5.80 -0.43
CA MET A 12 -46.86 6.17 0.87
C MET A 12 -47.15 7.63 1.28
N ILE A 13 -47.65 8.48 0.37
CA ILE A 13 -47.95 9.89 0.68
C ILE A 13 -48.96 10.02 1.82
N LYS A 14 -50.11 9.32 1.73
CA LYS A 14 -51.19 9.43 2.73
C LYS A 14 -50.79 8.87 4.10
N PRO A 15 -50.17 7.67 4.22
CA PRO A 15 -49.67 7.17 5.50
C PRO A 15 -48.65 8.11 6.16
N VAL A 16 -47.69 8.65 5.41
CA VAL A 16 -46.66 9.57 5.94
C VAL A 16 -47.30 10.87 6.43
N GLN A 17 -48.25 11.43 5.69
CA GLN A 17 -49.01 12.60 6.13
C GLN A 17 -49.88 12.33 7.37
N ARG A 18 -50.36 11.08 7.54
CA ARG A 18 -51.16 10.67 8.70
C ARG A 18 -50.32 10.61 9.97
N VAL A 19 -49.07 10.16 9.89
CA VAL A 19 -48.13 10.11 11.03
C VAL A 19 -47.99 11.48 11.70
N MET A 20 -47.93 12.55 10.90
CA MET A 20 -47.84 13.92 11.42
C MET A 20 -49.08 14.39 12.20
N LYS A 21 -50.23 13.72 12.03
CA LYS A 21 -51.51 14.08 12.68
C LYS A 21 -51.74 13.33 13.99
N TYR A 22 -51.07 12.19 14.23
CA TYR A 22 -51.24 11.42 15.46
C TYR A 22 -50.91 12.19 16.75
N PRO A 23 -49.89 13.07 16.80
CA PRO A 23 -49.68 13.90 17.99
C PRO A 23 -50.85 14.81 18.33
N LEU A 24 -51.58 15.32 17.33
CA LEU A 24 -52.75 16.17 17.57
C LEU A 24 -53.89 15.36 18.17
N LEU A 25 -54.17 14.20 17.60
CA LEU A 25 -55.21 13.28 18.07
C LEU A 25 -54.91 12.73 19.47
N LEU A 26 -53.65 12.34 19.73
CA LEU A 26 -53.22 11.86 21.05
C LEU A 26 -53.24 12.96 22.10
N CYS A 27 -52.94 14.20 21.71
CA CYS A 27 -53.04 15.36 22.61
C CYS A 27 -54.50 15.64 22.99
N GLU A 28 -55.42 15.60 22.02
CA GLU A 28 -56.85 15.81 22.25
C GLU A 28 -57.45 14.69 23.11
N LEU A 29 -57.03 13.44 22.89
CA LEU A 29 -57.44 12.30 23.71
C LEU A 29 -56.90 12.40 25.15
N LEU A 30 -55.63 12.79 25.31
CA LEU A 30 -55.01 13.01 26.62
C LEU A 30 -55.71 14.14 27.39
N ASN A 31 -56.02 15.25 26.72
CA ASN A 31 -56.75 16.37 27.32
C ASN A 31 -58.18 15.99 27.73
N SER A 32 -58.77 15.00 27.06
CA SER A 32 -60.11 14.47 27.39
C SER A 32 -60.07 13.33 28.43
N THR A 33 -58.88 12.90 28.84
CA THR A 33 -58.68 11.77 29.77
C THR A 33 -58.24 12.31 31.14
N PRO A 34 -59.01 12.10 32.22
CA PRO A 34 -58.65 12.57 33.55
C PRO A 34 -57.30 11.98 34.03
N ALA A 35 -56.55 12.75 34.82
CA ALA A 35 -55.23 12.33 35.34
C ALA A 35 -55.27 11.06 36.23
N CYS A 36 -56.44 10.71 36.79
CA CYS A 36 -56.64 9.50 37.59
C CYS A 36 -56.98 8.25 36.74
N HIS A 37 -57.13 8.40 35.43
CA HIS A 37 -57.47 7.28 34.54
C HIS A 37 -56.24 6.42 34.24
N PRO A 38 -56.34 5.07 34.23
CA PRO A 38 -55.19 4.19 34.00
C PRO A 38 -54.46 4.44 32.66
N ASP A 39 -55.20 4.86 31.63
CA ASP A 39 -54.62 5.13 30.31
C ASP A 39 -53.92 6.50 30.21
N HIS A 40 -54.06 7.39 31.20
CA HIS A 40 -53.51 8.75 31.11
C HIS A 40 -51.98 8.76 30.91
N GLN A 41 -51.26 7.94 31.68
CA GLN A 41 -49.80 7.82 31.56
C GLN A 41 -49.39 7.22 30.21
N VAL A 42 -50.09 6.17 29.77
CA VAL A 42 -49.81 5.50 28.50
C VAL A 42 -50.04 6.45 27.31
N LEU A 43 -51.07 7.28 27.38
CA LEU A 43 -51.36 8.31 26.38
C LEU A 43 -50.31 9.43 26.37
N GLN A 44 -49.81 9.83 27.54
CA GLN A 44 -48.72 10.79 27.66
C GLN A 44 -47.43 10.26 27.01
N ASP A 45 -47.08 9.00 27.29
CA ASP A 45 -45.90 8.34 26.72
C ASP A 45 -46.03 8.15 25.21
N ALA A 46 -47.22 7.75 24.73
CA ALA A 46 -47.51 7.62 23.30
C ALA A 46 -47.43 8.96 22.56
N LEU A 47 -47.93 10.04 23.18
CA LEU A 47 -47.83 11.40 22.65
C LEU A 47 -46.37 11.84 22.54
N PHE A 48 -45.56 11.58 23.57
CA PHE A 48 -44.13 11.88 23.57
C PHE A 48 -43.39 11.09 22.47
N ALA A 49 -43.65 9.79 22.36
CA ALA A 49 -43.06 8.93 21.33
C ALA A 49 -43.41 9.42 19.91
N MET A 50 -44.68 9.78 19.65
CA MET A 50 -45.10 10.30 18.34
C MET A 50 -44.52 11.67 18.02
N LYS A 51 -44.33 12.55 19.02
CA LYS A 51 -43.61 13.82 18.83
C LYS A 51 -42.15 13.57 18.44
N ASN A 52 -41.48 12.63 19.11
CA ASN A 52 -40.09 12.28 18.80
C ASN A 52 -39.94 11.68 17.39
N ILE A 53 -40.89 10.84 16.95
CA ILE A 53 -40.92 10.32 15.58
C ILE A 53 -41.00 11.45 14.56
N ASN A 54 -41.87 12.46 14.77
CA ASN A 54 -41.97 13.60 13.87
C ASN A 54 -40.68 14.43 13.80
N VAL A 55 -40.03 14.67 14.95
CA VAL A 55 -38.73 15.36 14.99
C VAL A 55 -37.69 14.57 14.22
N ASN A 56 -37.62 13.25 14.42
CA ASN A 56 -36.66 12.38 13.72
C ASN A 56 -36.92 12.33 12.21
N ILE A 57 -38.18 12.25 11.77
CA ILE A 57 -38.54 12.30 10.34
C ILE A 57 -38.10 13.64 9.72
N ASN A 58 -38.35 14.76 10.40
CA ASN A 58 -37.99 16.08 9.90
C ASN A 58 -36.46 16.24 9.80
N GLU A 59 -35.74 15.74 10.81
CA GLU A 59 -34.29 15.77 10.85
C GLU A 59 -33.66 14.86 9.79
N LEU A 60 -34.20 13.65 9.58
CA LEU A 60 -33.78 12.74 8.51
C LEU A 60 -34.03 13.33 7.12
N LYS A 61 -35.18 14.00 6.92
CA LYS A 61 -35.46 14.75 5.70
C LYS A 61 -34.46 15.88 5.49
N ARG A 62 -34.19 16.69 6.51
CA ARG A 62 -33.20 17.77 6.47
C ARG A 62 -31.81 17.23 6.08
N ARG A 63 -31.36 16.15 6.71
CA ARG A 63 -30.10 15.45 6.42
C ARG A 63 -30.04 14.98 4.96
N LYS A 64 -31.12 14.35 4.47
CA LYS A 64 -31.22 13.88 3.08
C LYS A 64 -31.20 15.04 2.08
N ASP A 65 -31.94 16.11 2.35
CA ASP A 65 -31.98 17.32 1.51
C ASP A 65 -30.62 18.02 1.48
N LEU A 66 -29.90 18.03 2.60
CA LEU A 66 -28.53 18.55 2.71
C LEU A 66 -27.57 17.75 1.80
N VAL A 67 -27.63 16.42 1.84
CA VAL A 67 -26.85 15.55 0.95
C VAL A 67 -27.21 15.79 -0.51
N LEU A 68 -28.49 15.87 -0.86
CA LEU A 68 -28.94 16.09 -2.24
C LEU A 68 -28.45 17.44 -2.78
N LYS A 69 -28.57 18.50 -2.00
CA LYS A 69 -28.03 19.84 -2.31
C LYS A 69 -26.53 19.78 -2.61
N TYR A 70 -25.81 18.91 -1.92
CA TYR A 70 -24.36 18.80 -2.02
C TYR A 70 -23.86 17.78 -3.03
N LYS A 71 -24.72 16.86 -3.49
CA LYS A 71 -24.47 15.89 -4.55
C LYS A 71 -24.79 16.48 -5.94
N ARG A 72 -25.87 17.25 -6.08
CA ARG A 72 -26.31 17.84 -7.37
C ARG A 72 -25.39 18.95 -7.93
N ASN A 73 -24.68 19.68 -7.07
CA ASN A 73 -23.97 20.90 -7.48
C ASN A 73 -22.64 20.67 -8.24
N ASP A 74 -22.24 19.43 -8.56
CA ASP A 74 -20.93 19.19 -9.20
C ASP A 74 -20.97 18.31 -10.45
N ASP A 75 -21.99 17.46 -10.61
CA ASP A 75 -21.97 16.40 -11.63
C ASP A 75 -22.57 16.87 -12.99
N ASP A 76 -23.33 17.98 -13.01
CA ASP A 76 -23.99 18.51 -14.24
C ASP A 76 -23.56 19.94 -14.65
N GLU A 77 -22.67 20.61 -13.90
CA GLU A 77 -22.36 22.03 -14.14
C GLU A 77 -21.02 22.25 -14.82
N THR A 78 -21.04 22.98 -15.93
CA THR A 78 -19.83 23.41 -16.64
C THR A 78 -19.03 24.40 -15.80
N LEU A 79 -17.70 24.43 -15.99
CA LEU A 79 -16.80 25.35 -15.26
C LEU A 79 -17.28 26.80 -15.32
N ARG A 80 -17.90 27.21 -16.43
CA ARG A 80 -18.48 28.54 -16.65
C ARG A 80 -19.64 28.85 -15.70
N GLU A 81 -20.49 27.87 -15.37
CA GLU A 81 -21.57 28.00 -14.38
C GLU A 81 -21.03 27.99 -12.95
N LYS A 82 -19.93 27.26 -12.70
CA LYS A 82 -19.21 27.32 -11.41
C LYS A 82 -18.59 28.71 -11.18
N PHE A 83 -18.09 29.36 -12.24
CA PHE A 83 -17.56 30.74 -12.19
C PHE A 83 -18.67 31.80 -12.08
N SER A 84 -19.83 31.62 -12.72
CA SER A 84 -20.94 32.60 -12.67
C SER A 84 -21.65 32.67 -11.31
N ARG A 85 -21.57 31.63 -10.48
CA ARG A 85 -22.08 31.62 -9.09
C ARG A 85 -21.08 32.09 -8.04
N LEU A 86 -19.89 32.56 -8.42
CA LEU A 86 -18.92 33.12 -7.47
C LEU A 86 -19.44 34.46 -6.93
N ASN A 87 -20.34 34.38 -5.95
CA ASN A 87 -20.79 35.52 -5.17
C ASN A 87 -19.64 35.99 -4.25
N ILE A 88 -19.40 37.30 -4.17
CA ILE A 88 -18.42 37.95 -3.28
C ILE A 88 -18.58 37.43 -1.83
N HIS A 89 -19.81 37.10 -1.41
CA HIS A 89 -20.10 36.51 -0.10
C HIS A 89 -19.55 35.08 0.07
N SER A 90 -19.56 34.25 -0.97
CA SER A 90 -18.99 32.90 -0.98
C SER A 90 -17.46 32.91 -1.02
N ILE A 91 -16.88 33.87 -1.75
CA ILE A 91 -15.43 34.13 -1.77
C ILE A 91 -14.97 34.63 -0.40
N SER A 92 -15.72 35.54 0.23
CA SER A 92 -15.44 36.04 1.59
C SER A 92 -15.47 34.91 2.62
N LYS A 93 -16.44 33.98 2.55
CA LYS A 93 -16.48 32.80 3.42
C LYS A 93 -15.27 31.89 3.21
N LYS A 94 -14.89 31.59 1.96
CA LYS A 94 -13.66 30.81 1.66
C LYS A 94 -12.39 31.50 2.17
N SER A 95 -12.26 32.81 2.00
CA SER A 95 -11.14 33.61 2.51
C SER A 95 -11.06 33.56 4.04
N LYS A 96 -12.20 33.77 4.73
CA LYS A 96 -12.29 33.66 6.20
C LYS A 96 -11.96 32.25 6.72
N ARG A 97 -12.37 31.20 6.00
CA ARG A 97 -12.00 29.80 6.32
C ARG A 97 -10.50 29.56 6.22
N VAL A 98 -9.85 30.06 5.17
CA VAL A 98 -8.39 29.96 5.02
C VAL A 98 -7.67 30.70 6.15
N THR A 99 -8.14 31.89 6.54
CA THR A 99 -7.58 32.63 7.68
C THR A 99 -7.78 31.90 9.01
N SER A 100 -8.95 31.30 9.24
CA SER A 100 -9.21 30.49 10.46
C SER A 100 -8.38 29.20 10.48
N HIS A 101 -8.20 28.54 9.33
CA HIS A 101 -7.35 27.36 9.22
C HIS A 101 -5.87 27.67 9.54
N LEU A 102 -5.37 28.83 9.08
CA LEU A 102 -4.04 29.33 9.44
C LEU A 102 -3.90 29.57 10.96
N LYS A 103 -4.91 30.13 11.62
CA LYS A 103 -4.89 30.34 13.09
C LYS A 103 -4.83 29.04 13.90
N ILE A 104 -5.50 27.98 13.41
CA ILE A 104 -5.45 26.64 14.02
C ILE A 104 -4.06 26.02 13.83
N LEU A 105 -3.45 26.17 12.65
CA LEU A 105 -2.10 25.68 12.35
C LEU A 105 -1.01 26.40 13.16
N THR A 106 -1.19 27.67 13.48
CA THR A 106 -0.26 28.46 14.31
C THR A 106 -0.47 28.29 15.82
N GLY A 107 -1.30 27.32 16.26
CA GLY A 107 -1.51 27.01 17.68
C GLY A 107 -2.36 28.01 18.47
N GLY A 108 -3.12 28.88 17.79
CA GLY A 108 -3.91 29.95 18.44
C GLY A 108 -5.29 29.53 18.96
N GLU A 109 -5.78 28.31 18.65
CA GLU A 109 -7.13 27.87 19.02
C GLU A 109 -7.20 26.40 19.46
N PRO A 110 -8.02 26.06 20.48
CA PRO A 110 -8.24 24.69 20.91
C PRO A 110 -9.03 23.90 19.86
N GLN A 111 -8.45 22.80 19.38
CA GLN A 111 -9.05 21.92 18.39
C GLN A 111 -10.18 21.09 19.03
N VAL A 112 -11.41 21.17 18.51
CA VAL A 112 -12.51 20.26 18.90
C VAL A 112 -12.14 18.84 18.45
N LYS A 113 -11.66 18.02 19.39
CA LYS A 113 -11.24 16.63 19.12
C LYS A 113 -12.45 15.70 19.06
N ASP A 114 -13.07 15.61 17.90
CA ASP A 114 -14.00 14.52 17.61
C ASP A 114 -13.21 13.22 17.35
N GLN A 115 -12.92 12.48 18.43
CA GLN A 115 -12.12 11.26 18.37
C GLN A 115 -12.76 10.17 17.52
N THR A 116 -14.10 10.07 17.56
CA THR A 116 -14.88 9.07 16.83
C THR A 116 -14.81 9.34 15.33
N PHE A 117 -15.09 10.57 14.91
CA PHE A 117 -14.97 10.96 13.50
C PHE A 117 -13.54 10.75 12.99
N ASN A 118 -12.54 11.19 13.75
CA ASN A 118 -11.13 11.07 13.35
C ASN A 118 -10.70 9.62 13.13
N LYS A 119 -11.19 8.68 13.96
CA LYS A 119 -10.93 7.25 13.79
C LYS A 119 -11.55 6.73 12.50
N GLU A 120 -12.80 7.06 12.24
CA GLU A 120 -13.52 6.60 11.05
C GLU A 120 -12.98 7.23 9.75
N GLU A 121 -12.55 8.49 9.79
CA GLU A 121 -11.90 9.13 8.65
C GLU A 121 -10.55 8.49 8.33
N ARG A 122 -9.73 8.16 9.36
CA ARG A 122 -8.46 7.45 9.14
C ARG A 122 -8.70 6.10 8.48
N LEU A 123 -9.68 5.35 8.96
CA LEU A 123 -10.05 4.06 8.36
C LEU A 123 -10.54 4.24 6.92
N PHE A 124 -11.40 5.23 6.66
CA PHE A 124 -11.89 5.56 5.33
C PHE A 124 -10.75 5.85 4.35
N ARG A 125 -9.81 6.73 4.73
CA ARG A 125 -8.64 7.07 3.90
C ARG A 125 -7.70 5.88 3.70
N SER A 126 -7.56 5.02 4.70
CA SER A 126 -6.80 3.78 4.56
C SER A 126 -7.46 2.83 3.57
N LEU A 127 -8.76 2.61 3.69
CA LEU A 127 -9.53 1.73 2.79
C LEU A 127 -9.49 2.24 1.34
N GLU A 128 -9.61 3.54 1.12
CA GLU A 128 -9.51 4.13 -0.23
C GLU A 128 -8.16 3.79 -0.88
N LYS A 129 -7.06 3.96 -0.13
CA LYS A 129 -5.72 3.60 -0.60
C LYS A 129 -5.58 2.10 -0.85
N THR A 130 -6.09 1.28 0.07
CA THR A 130 -6.06 -0.18 -0.06
C THR A 130 -6.81 -0.63 -1.31
N VAL A 131 -8.00 -0.10 -1.58
CA VAL A 131 -8.78 -0.44 -2.79
C VAL A 131 -7.99 -0.10 -4.06
N LYS A 132 -7.44 1.12 -4.16
CA LYS A 132 -6.62 1.56 -5.30
C LYS A 132 -5.40 0.64 -5.51
N LEU A 133 -4.71 0.29 -4.42
CA LEU A 133 -3.53 -0.56 -4.47
C LEU A 133 -3.88 -2.01 -4.83
N CYS A 134 -4.95 -2.57 -4.25
CA CYS A 134 -5.43 -3.91 -4.56
C CYS A 134 -5.78 -4.03 -6.04
N MET A 135 -6.55 -3.08 -6.60
CA MET A 135 -6.87 -3.09 -8.02
C MET A 135 -5.61 -3.08 -8.89
N LYS A 136 -4.69 -2.14 -8.64
CA LYS A 136 -3.44 -2.04 -9.40
C LYS A 136 -2.63 -3.34 -9.35
N ASN A 137 -2.42 -3.88 -8.15
CA ASN A 137 -1.57 -5.06 -7.96
C ASN A 137 -2.22 -6.34 -8.50
N ILE A 138 -3.53 -6.49 -8.36
CA ILE A 138 -4.28 -7.65 -8.88
C ILE A 138 -4.30 -7.61 -10.41
N SER A 139 -4.56 -6.45 -11.02
CA SER A 139 -4.48 -6.30 -12.49
C SER A 139 -3.07 -6.60 -13.00
N LEU A 140 -2.03 -6.13 -12.32
CA LEU A 140 -0.64 -6.44 -12.70
C LEU A 140 -0.33 -7.93 -12.57
N SER A 141 -0.76 -8.57 -11.47
CA SER A 141 -0.60 -10.02 -11.26
C SER A 141 -1.33 -10.82 -12.33
N SER A 142 -2.51 -10.36 -12.75
CA SER A 142 -3.30 -10.97 -13.82
C SER A 142 -2.55 -10.92 -15.15
N GLN A 143 -1.96 -9.77 -15.50
CA GLN A 143 -1.15 -9.62 -16.70
C GLN A 143 0.07 -10.55 -16.68
N HIS A 144 0.82 -10.57 -15.57
CA HIS A 144 1.99 -11.44 -15.45
C HIS A 144 1.64 -12.93 -15.56
N LEU A 145 0.48 -13.33 -15.03
CA LEU A 145 0.01 -14.71 -15.13
C LEU A 145 -0.30 -15.07 -16.59
N GLN A 146 -0.98 -14.18 -17.31
CA GLN A 146 -1.27 -14.36 -18.74
C GLN A 146 0.03 -14.47 -19.55
N ASP A 147 0.95 -13.52 -19.39
CA ASP A 147 2.23 -13.51 -20.11
C ASP A 147 3.05 -14.79 -19.84
N SER A 148 3.04 -15.28 -18.60
CA SER A 148 3.75 -16.50 -18.20
C SER A 148 3.14 -17.75 -18.85
N ILE A 149 1.82 -17.81 -18.97
CA ILE A 149 1.12 -18.93 -19.61
C ILE A 149 1.37 -18.94 -21.12
N ASP A 150 1.34 -17.77 -21.76
CA ASP A 150 1.63 -17.64 -23.18
C ASP A 150 3.07 -18.03 -23.50
N LEU A 151 4.03 -17.61 -22.68
CA LEU A 151 5.44 -18.02 -22.81
C LEU A 151 5.63 -19.53 -22.61
N ALA A 152 4.96 -20.12 -21.61
CA ALA A 152 5.01 -21.56 -21.40
C ALA A 152 4.43 -22.33 -22.60
N ALA A 153 3.32 -21.84 -23.17
CA ALA A 153 2.72 -22.43 -24.37
C ALA A 153 3.68 -22.37 -25.58
N GLN A 154 4.36 -21.24 -25.80
CA GLN A 154 5.36 -21.09 -26.87
C GLN A 154 6.55 -22.05 -26.69
N ASN A 155 7.10 -22.15 -25.47
CA ASN A 155 8.20 -23.07 -25.17
C ASN A 155 7.83 -24.53 -25.43
N ILE A 156 6.59 -24.92 -25.09
CA ILE A 156 6.09 -26.27 -25.36
C ILE A 156 5.97 -26.52 -26.87
N ILE A 157 5.50 -25.55 -27.66
CA ILE A 157 5.45 -25.68 -29.13
C ILE A 157 6.85 -25.89 -29.69
N GLY A 158 7.82 -25.07 -29.29
CA GLY A 158 9.22 -25.21 -29.73
C GLY A 158 9.84 -26.55 -29.33
N LEU A 159 9.60 -27.02 -28.10
CA LEU A 159 10.03 -28.36 -27.67
C LEU A 159 9.35 -29.47 -28.48
N GLN A 160 8.08 -29.31 -28.84
CA GLN A 160 7.36 -30.29 -29.64
C GLN A 160 7.87 -30.35 -31.08
N GLU A 161 8.24 -29.22 -31.68
CA GLU A 161 8.91 -29.18 -33.00
C GLU A 161 10.25 -29.92 -32.97
N ILE A 162 11.02 -29.79 -31.88
CA ILE A 162 12.27 -30.51 -31.67
C ILE A 162 12.03 -32.02 -31.46
N LEU A 163 10.95 -32.38 -30.78
CA LEU A 163 10.61 -33.76 -30.41
C LEU A 163 9.90 -34.57 -31.50
N GLN A 164 9.61 -34.02 -32.69
CA GLN A 164 8.95 -34.79 -33.75
C GLN A 164 9.84 -35.94 -34.27
N ASP A 165 9.73 -37.09 -33.60
CA ASP A 165 9.80 -38.41 -34.22
C ASP A 165 8.36 -38.89 -34.46
N LYS A 166 8.16 -39.66 -35.53
CA LYS A 166 6.84 -39.99 -36.06
C LYS A 166 6.10 -40.99 -35.17
N ASP A 167 5.28 -40.53 -34.23
CA ASP A 167 4.30 -41.39 -33.57
C ASP A 167 2.97 -40.69 -33.23
N ASP A 168 1.87 -41.45 -33.38
CA ASP A 168 0.47 -41.00 -33.36
C ASP A 168 -0.07 -40.62 -31.96
N GLU A 169 0.71 -40.75 -30.88
CA GLU A 169 0.31 -40.38 -29.50
C GLU A 169 0.22 -38.85 -29.26
N VAL A 170 0.72 -38.04 -30.19
CA VAL A 170 0.84 -36.58 -30.09
C VAL A 170 -0.53 -35.86 -30.04
N ASN A 171 -1.60 -36.49 -30.55
CA ASN A 171 -2.93 -35.89 -30.70
C ASN A 171 -3.68 -35.72 -29.35
N ASP A 172 -3.41 -36.57 -28.36
CA ASP A 172 -4.08 -36.50 -27.04
C ASP A 172 -3.47 -35.41 -26.15
N CYS A 173 -2.16 -35.16 -26.29
CA CYS A 173 -1.46 -34.06 -25.61
C CYS A 173 -1.96 -32.68 -26.08
N TRP A 174 -2.23 -32.54 -27.39
CA TRP A 174 -2.70 -31.28 -27.98
C TRP A 174 -4.13 -30.92 -27.51
N LYS A 175 -5.03 -31.92 -27.38
CA LYS A 175 -6.39 -31.72 -26.85
C LYS A 175 -6.41 -31.34 -25.38
N LYS A 176 -5.62 -32.01 -24.52
CA LYS A 176 -5.48 -31.65 -23.09
C LYS A 176 -4.91 -30.23 -22.91
N ARG A 177 -4.06 -29.78 -23.83
CA ARG A 177 -3.42 -28.45 -23.80
C ARG A 177 -4.34 -27.31 -24.22
N LYS A 178 -5.16 -27.50 -25.26
CA LYS A 178 -6.20 -26.52 -25.65
C LYS A 178 -7.18 -26.25 -24.49
N ASN A 179 -7.47 -27.27 -23.69
CA ASN A 179 -8.29 -27.12 -22.49
C ASN A 179 -7.62 -26.25 -21.40
N ALA A 180 -6.29 -26.30 -21.24
CA ALA A 180 -5.57 -25.49 -20.25
C ALA A 180 -5.54 -24.00 -20.61
N ALA A 181 -5.36 -23.66 -21.90
CA ALA A 181 -5.45 -22.28 -22.38
C ALA A 181 -6.86 -21.71 -22.21
N ASN A 182 -7.89 -22.48 -22.57
CA ASN A 182 -9.29 -22.10 -22.36
C ASN A 182 -9.62 -21.89 -20.87
N LEU A 183 -9.04 -22.72 -19.98
CA LEU A 183 -9.23 -22.57 -18.53
C LEU A 183 -8.67 -21.24 -18.01
N CYS A 184 -7.56 -20.76 -18.58
CA CYS A 184 -6.97 -19.48 -18.20
C CYS A 184 -7.89 -18.31 -18.60
N GLU A 185 -8.40 -18.30 -19.84
CA GLU A 185 -9.33 -17.27 -20.30
C GLU A 185 -10.60 -17.21 -19.44
N ASP A 186 -11.20 -18.37 -19.12
CA ASP A 186 -12.37 -18.47 -18.26
C ASP A 186 -12.10 -17.94 -16.83
N LEU A 187 -10.90 -18.21 -16.30
CA LEU A 187 -10.51 -17.76 -14.96
C LEU A 187 -10.16 -16.26 -14.93
N MET A 188 -9.61 -15.71 -16.00
CA MET A 188 -9.38 -14.27 -16.16
C MET A 188 -10.71 -13.51 -16.22
N ALA A 189 -11.70 -14.05 -16.92
CA ALA A 189 -13.07 -13.52 -16.91
C ALA A 189 -13.70 -13.59 -15.50
N GLN A 190 -13.45 -14.66 -14.74
CA GLN A 190 -13.90 -14.75 -13.34
C GLN A 190 -13.19 -13.76 -12.43
N LEU A 191 -11.89 -13.53 -12.63
CA LEU A 191 -11.12 -12.54 -11.86
C LEU A 191 -11.67 -11.13 -12.08
N ASP A 192 -11.94 -10.78 -13.34
CA ASP A 192 -12.51 -9.47 -13.65
C ASP A 192 -13.90 -9.30 -13.02
N LYS A 193 -14.76 -10.31 -13.15
CA LYS A 193 -16.14 -10.29 -12.62
C LYS A 193 -16.22 -10.29 -11.09
N LEU A 194 -15.41 -11.11 -10.42
CA LEU A 194 -15.52 -11.36 -8.97
C LEU A 194 -14.63 -10.45 -8.12
N VAL A 195 -13.61 -9.83 -8.71
CA VAL A 195 -12.61 -9.05 -7.98
C VAL A 195 -12.48 -7.63 -8.53
N LEU A 196 -12.13 -7.46 -9.81
CA LEU A 196 -11.87 -6.13 -10.37
C LEU A 196 -13.14 -5.27 -10.48
N THR A 197 -14.24 -5.85 -10.96
CA THR A 197 -15.53 -5.16 -11.08
C THR A 197 -16.06 -4.66 -9.71
N PRO A 198 -16.14 -5.48 -8.65
CA PRO A 198 -16.56 -5.01 -7.33
C PRO A 198 -15.63 -3.96 -6.73
N LEU A 199 -14.31 -4.10 -6.90
CA LEU A 199 -13.34 -3.11 -6.41
C LEU A 199 -13.46 -1.77 -7.15
N SER A 200 -13.66 -1.79 -8.47
CA SER A 200 -13.90 -0.59 -9.30
C SER A 200 -15.21 0.11 -8.90
N ALA A 201 -16.28 -0.65 -8.73
CA ALA A 201 -17.55 -0.13 -8.23
C ALA A 201 -17.38 0.51 -6.84
N LEU A 202 -16.66 -0.16 -5.94
CA LEU A 202 -16.37 0.37 -4.61
C LEU A 202 -15.51 1.65 -4.67
N GLN A 203 -14.51 1.72 -5.56
CA GLN A 203 -13.67 2.89 -5.75
C GLN A 203 -14.49 4.13 -6.11
N ALA A 204 -15.47 3.99 -7.01
CA ALA A 204 -16.35 5.10 -7.41
C ALA A 204 -17.17 5.66 -6.24
N LEU A 205 -17.55 4.80 -5.27
CA LEU A 205 -18.37 5.19 -4.12
C LEU A 205 -17.63 6.06 -3.10
N PHE A 206 -16.29 6.10 -3.09
CA PHE A 206 -15.52 6.94 -2.17
C PHE A 206 -15.69 8.44 -2.43
N SER A 207 -15.99 8.83 -3.67
CA SER A 207 -16.10 10.24 -4.07
C SER A 207 -17.16 11.03 -3.28
N GLY A 208 -18.29 10.41 -2.96
CA GLY A 208 -19.39 11.03 -2.22
C GLY A 208 -19.01 11.37 -0.77
N PRO A 209 -18.64 10.38 0.06
CA PRO A 209 -18.19 10.61 1.43
C PRO A 209 -16.97 11.53 1.52
N GLN A 210 -16.03 11.46 0.57
CA GLN A 210 -14.87 12.36 0.52
C GLN A 210 -15.29 13.83 0.39
N LYS A 211 -16.26 14.13 -0.47
CA LYS A 211 -16.84 15.49 -0.59
C LYS A 211 -17.52 15.94 0.71
N LEU A 212 -18.23 15.04 1.41
CA LEU A 212 -18.91 15.38 2.66
C LEU A 212 -17.93 15.60 3.82
N ILE A 213 -16.87 14.79 3.91
CA ILE A 213 -15.76 14.99 4.87
C ILE A 213 -15.14 16.37 4.66
N GLN A 214 -14.88 16.77 3.41
CA GLN A 214 -14.36 18.12 3.13
C GLN A 214 -15.35 19.21 3.56
N LYS A 215 -16.63 19.04 3.26
CA LYS A 215 -17.69 20.00 3.67
C LYS A 215 -17.82 20.12 5.18
N ARG A 216 -17.62 19.03 5.92
CA ARG A 216 -17.59 19.06 7.39
C ARG A 216 -16.45 19.94 7.89
N TYR A 217 -15.25 19.81 7.34
CA TYR A 217 -14.14 20.69 7.69
C TYR A 217 -14.44 22.16 7.36
N ASP A 218 -15.03 22.44 6.20
CA ASP A 218 -15.46 23.79 5.83
C ASP A 218 -16.48 24.36 6.84
N LYS A 219 -17.43 23.54 7.30
CA LYS A 219 -18.47 23.94 8.27
C LYS A 219 -17.94 24.11 9.69
N LEU A 220 -16.97 23.31 10.10
CA LEU A 220 -16.27 23.49 11.37
C LEU A 220 -15.53 24.85 11.38
N LEU A 221 -14.88 25.20 10.27
CA LEU A 221 -14.24 26.52 10.12
C LEU A 221 -15.26 27.66 10.15
N ASP A 222 -16.42 27.49 9.52
CA ASP A 222 -17.52 28.47 9.61
C ASP A 222 -17.94 28.66 11.09
N TYR A 223 -18.23 27.58 11.82
CA TYR A 223 -18.59 27.62 13.25
C TYR A 223 -17.53 28.34 14.10
N ASN A 224 -16.26 27.97 13.98
CA ASN A 224 -15.16 28.62 14.72
C ASN A 224 -15.03 30.11 14.37
N SER A 225 -15.27 30.49 13.12
CA SER A 225 -15.22 31.89 12.69
C SER A 225 -16.34 32.74 13.29
N TYR A 226 -17.54 32.17 13.47
CA TYR A 226 -18.70 32.83 14.07
C TYR A 226 -18.61 32.90 15.59
N LEU A 227 -17.97 31.90 16.23
CA LEU A 227 -17.70 31.88 17.66
C LEU A 227 -16.92 33.12 18.13
N GLN A 228 -16.09 33.70 17.26
CA GLN A 228 -15.29 34.89 17.56
C GLN A 228 -15.97 36.24 17.24
N ARG A 229 -17.09 36.27 16.50
CA ARG A 229 -17.53 37.50 15.80
C ARG A 229 -19.03 37.79 15.69
N SER A 230 -19.95 36.95 16.19
CA SER A 230 -21.39 37.08 15.87
C SER A 230 -22.37 37.04 17.06
N THR A 231 -23.56 37.60 16.84
CA THR A 231 -24.75 37.51 17.71
C THR A 231 -25.33 36.09 17.71
N GLY A 232 -26.05 35.74 18.78
CA GLY A 232 -26.42 34.35 19.11
C GLY A 232 -27.13 33.53 18.02
N GLU A 233 -27.94 34.16 17.16
CA GLU A 233 -28.75 33.42 16.16
C GLU A 233 -27.94 32.85 14.99
N GLU A 234 -26.96 33.59 14.44
CA GLU A 234 -26.11 33.11 13.35
C GLU A 234 -25.12 32.03 13.82
N LEU A 235 -24.62 32.20 15.05
CA LEU A 235 -23.77 31.22 15.72
C LEU A 235 -24.53 29.89 15.96
N ASP A 236 -25.77 29.97 16.43
CA ASP A 236 -26.63 28.80 16.67
C ASP A 236 -26.94 28.06 15.37
N LEU A 237 -27.18 28.77 14.27
CA LEU A 237 -27.42 28.15 12.98
C LEU A 237 -26.17 27.45 12.44
N ALA A 238 -25.00 28.09 12.52
CA ALA A 238 -23.72 27.52 12.09
C ALA A 238 -23.35 26.28 12.93
N LYS A 239 -23.59 26.33 14.25
CA LYS A 239 -23.39 25.21 15.17
C LYS A 239 -24.30 24.03 14.82
N LYS A 240 -25.61 24.27 14.67
CA LYS A 240 -26.59 23.22 14.30
C LYS A 240 -26.27 22.58 12.96
N ASP A 241 -25.85 23.37 11.97
CA ASP A 241 -25.43 22.86 10.66
C ASP A 241 -24.20 21.96 10.75
N TYR A 242 -23.19 22.35 11.54
CA TYR A 242 -21.98 21.55 11.75
C TYR A 242 -22.31 20.26 12.50
N GLU A 243 -23.02 20.35 13.63
CA GLU A 243 -23.37 19.19 14.47
C GLU A 243 -24.21 18.16 13.70
N ALA A 244 -25.19 18.62 12.91
CA ALA A 244 -26.01 17.75 12.08
C ALA A 244 -25.18 17.01 11.01
N LEU A 245 -24.30 17.74 10.30
CA LEU A 245 -23.43 17.14 9.28
C LEU A 245 -22.40 16.19 9.90
N ASN A 246 -21.85 16.55 11.07
CA ASN A 246 -20.89 15.73 11.80
C ASN A 246 -21.51 14.41 12.28
N ALA A 247 -22.68 14.48 12.94
CA ALA A 247 -23.38 13.30 13.43
C ALA A 247 -23.73 12.34 12.29
N GLN A 248 -24.27 12.88 11.19
CA GLN A 248 -24.58 12.09 10.00
C GLN A 248 -23.34 11.42 9.41
N LEU A 249 -22.23 12.14 9.28
CA LEU A 249 -20.99 11.56 8.76
C LEU A 249 -20.43 10.47 9.64
N VAL A 250 -20.49 10.61 10.97
CA VAL A 250 -20.03 9.56 11.88
C VAL A 250 -20.84 8.27 11.68
N GLU A 251 -22.16 8.36 11.61
CA GLU A 251 -23.03 7.20 11.40
C GLU A 251 -22.81 6.56 10.02
N GLU A 252 -22.84 7.36 8.96
CA GLU A 252 -22.72 6.85 7.58
C GLU A 252 -21.32 6.32 7.27
N LEU A 253 -20.25 6.95 7.78
CA LEU A 253 -18.88 6.47 7.59
C LEU A 253 -18.64 5.13 8.26
N GLN A 254 -19.19 4.89 9.45
CA GLN A 254 -19.07 3.59 10.11
C GLN A 254 -19.69 2.46 9.27
N VAL A 255 -20.88 2.70 8.72
CA VAL A 255 -21.56 1.73 7.85
C VAL A 255 -20.77 1.54 6.56
N PHE A 256 -20.34 2.63 5.93
CA PHE A 256 -19.54 2.60 4.71
C PHE A 256 -18.23 1.84 4.91
N ASN A 257 -17.45 2.19 5.94
CA ASN A 257 -16.16 1.56 6.24
C ASN A 257 -16.31 0.06 6.50
N ARG A 258 -17.34 -0.36 7.23
CA ARG A 258 -17.64 -1.77 7.49
C ARG A 258 -17.96 -2.52 6.19
N ALA A 259 -18.80 -1.95 5.34
CA ALA A 259 -19.16 -2.55 4.05
C ALA A 259 -17.97 -2.62 3.09
N ALA A 260 -17.23 -1.51 2.93
CA ALA A 260 -16.03 -1.42 2.11
C ALA A 260 -14.96 -2.44 2.54
N LYS A 261 -14.68 -2.55 3.85
CA LYS A 261 -13.76 -3.56 4.40
C LYS A 261 -14.19 -4.97 4.03
N LYS A 262 -15.49 -5.28 4.16
CA LYS A 262 -16.02 -6.62 3.84
C LYS A 262 -15.94 -6.94 2.35
N ILE A 263 -16.22 -5.97 1.48
CA ILE A 263 -16.05 -6.11 0.02
C ILE A 263 -14.59 -6.41 -0.31
N VAL A 264 -13.64 -5.62 0.22
CA VAL A 264 -12.21 -5.84 -0.01
C VAL A 264 -11.77 -7.23 0.45
N LEU A 265 -12.17 -7.65 1.65
CA LEU A 265 -11.84 -8.99 2.16
C LEU A 265 -12.42 -10.10 1.28
N ASN A 266 -13.67 -9.98 0.84
CA ASN A 266 -14.28 -10.95 -0.06
C ASN A 266 -13.55 -11.01 -1.40
N CYS A 267 -13.16 -9.86 -1.97
CA CYS A 267 -12.39 -9.78 -3.20
C CYS A 267 -11.03 -10.49 -3.05
N LEU A 268 -10.34 -10.31 -1.92
CA LEU A 268 -9.08 -11.00 -1.63
C LEU A 268 -9.26 -12.51 -1.49
N HIS A 269 -10.31 -12.96 -0.79
CA HIS A 269 -10.62 -14.39 -0.70
C HIS A 269 -10.92 -15.01 -2.07
N CYS A 270 -11.71 -14.32 -2.91
CA CYS A 270 -11.98 -14.74 -4.28
C CYS A 270 -10.67 -14.83 -5.09
N PHE A 271 -9.81 -13.81 -5.00
CA PHE A 271 -8.53 -13.80 -5.70
C PHE A 271 -7.64 -14.99 -5.30
N ILE A 272 -7.50 -15.26 -4.00
CA ILE A 272 -6.70 -16.39 -3.49
C ILE A 272 -7.29 -17.73 -3.95
N ALA A 273 -8.62 -17.89 -3.91
CA ALA A 273 -9.29 -19.10 -4.36
C ALA A 273 -9.08 -19.34 -5.87
N LEU A 274 -9.20 -18.29 -6.69
CA LEU A 274 -8.95 -18.35 -8.13
C LEU A 274 -7.49 -18.75 -8.41
N LEU A 275 -6.52 -18.10 -7.75
CA LEU A 275 -5.10 -18.46 -7.90
C LEU A 275 -4.83 -19.91 -7.51
N ARG A 276 -5.41 -20.39 -6.41
CA ARG A 276 -5.27 -21.78 -5.98
C ARG A 276 -5.81 -22.75 -7.03
N ASN A 277 -6.96 -22.43 -7.64
CA ASN A 277 -7.56 -23.26 -8.69
C ASN A 277 -6.65 -23.32 -9.92
N ILE A 278 -6.05 -22.20 -10.33
CA ILE A 278 -5.12 -22.12 -11.46
C ILE A 278 -3.91 -23.02 -11.22
N ILE A 279 -3.26 -22.87 -10.06
CA ILE A 279 -2.08 -23.67 -9.71
C ILE A 279 -2.43 -25.17 -9.65
N SER A 280 -3.59 -25.52 -9.10
CA SER A 280 -4.04 -26.91 -9.00
C SER A 280 -4.33 -27.52 -10.37
N ALA A 281 -4.99 -26.77 -11.26
CA ALA A 281 -5.28 -27.23 -12.63
C ALA A 281 -4.01 -27.38 -13.47
N ALA A 282 -3.04 -26.47 -13.31
CA ALA A 282 -1.73 -26.56 -13.96
C ALA A 282 -0.97 -27.81 -13.49
N LEU A 283 -1.00 -28.12 -12.19
CA LEU A 283 -0.34 -29.30 -11.62
C LEU A 283 -0.96 -30.61 -12.13
N GLN A 284 -2.29 -30.70 -12.18
CA GLN A 284 -2.99 -31.88 -12.69
C GLN A 284 -2.67 -32.15 -14.17
N SER A 285 -2.63 -31.09 -14.98
CA SER A 285 -2.28 -31.17 -16.40
C SER A 285 -0.87 -31.72 -16.65
N ASN A 286 0.07 -31.43 -15.74
CA ASN A 286 1.46 -31.90 -15.83
C ASN A 286 1.68 -33.30 -15.25
N SER A 287 0.86 -33.75 -14.29
CA SER A 287 1.00 -35.11 -13.72
C SER A 287 0.70 -36.23 -14.72
N ALA A 288 -0.03 -35.94 -15.80
CA ALA A 288 -0.30 -36.87 -16.89
C ALA A 288 0.86 -36.96 -17.92
N VAL A 289 1.84 -36.06 -17.84
CA VAL A 289 3.06 -36.07 -18.67
C VAL A 289 4.22 -36.62 -17.84
N VAL A 290 4.01 -37.77 -17.19
CA VAL A 290 5.14 -38.64 -16.84
C VAL A 290 5.54 -39.31 -18.14
N VAL A 291 6.28 -38.58 -18.98
CA VAL A 291 7.11 -39.27 -19.97
C VAL A 291 8.10 -40.07 -19.13
N PRO A 292 8.12 -41.41 -19.22
CA PRO A 292 9.14 -42.20 -18.57
C PRO A 292 10.45 -41.90 -19.29
N VAL A 293 11.13 -40.80 -18.93
CA VAL A 293 12.47 -40.53 -19.43
C VAL A 293 13.36 -41.57 -18.73
N PRO A 294 13.97 -42.52 -19.47
CA PRO A 294 14.86 -43.50 -18.88
C PRO A 294 16.14 -42.77 -18.50
N LEU A 295 16.18 -42.19 -17.29
CA LEU A 295 17.34 -41.48 -16.76
C LEU A 295 18.40 -42.47 -16.31
N SER A 296 18.99 -43.20 -17.26
CA SER A 296 20.31 -43.80 -17.09
C SER A 296 21.31 -42.73 -17.51
N SER A 297 21.70 -41.86 -16.58
CA SER A 297 22.53 -40.67 -16.84
C SER A 297 23.88 -40.94 -17.52
N SER A 298 24.37 -42.18 -17.47
CA SER A 298 25.58 -42.61 -18.20
C SER A 298 25.36 -42.68 -19.71
N SER A 299 24.22 -43.21 -20.16
CA SER A 299 23.93 -43.42 -21.58
C SER A 299 23.69 -42.11 -22.34
N ILE A 300 23.01 -41.13 -21.72
CA ILE A 300 22.68 -39.86 -22.40
C ILE A 300 23.95 -39.02 -22.66
N CYS A 301 24.89 -38.98 -21.71
CA CYS A 301 26.14 -38.25 -21.87
C CYS A 301 27.02 -38.87 -22.96
N GLU A 302 27.08 -40.21 -23.01
CA GLU A 302 27.79 -40.95 -24.07
C GLU A 302 27.19 -40.67 -25.45
N VAL A 303 25.86 -40.73 -25.58
CA VAL A 303 25.15 -40.41 -26.83
C VAL A 303 25.37 -38.95 -27.25
N GLN A 304 25.32 -38.00 -26.31
CA GLN A 304 25.58 -36.58 -26.61
C GLN A 304 27.00 -36.33 -27.10
N ASN A 305 28.00 -36.95 -26.46
CA ASN A 305 29.41 -36.82 -26.88
C ASN A 305 29.62 -37.40 -28.28
N GLN A 306 29.01 -38.54 -28.59
CA GLN A 306 29.09 -39.15 -29.92
C GLN A 306 28.43 -38.28 -31.00
N LEU A 307 27.26 -37.71 -30.72
CA LEU A 307 26.59 -36.77 -31.64
C LEU A 307 27.39 -35.47 -31.83
N LEU A 308 28.05 -34.97 -30.78
CA LEU A 308 28.88 -33.78 -30.88
C LEU A 308 30.10 -34.02 -31.78
N GLU A 309 30.71 -35.20 -31.71
CA GLU A 309 31.77 -35.60 -32.65
C GLU A 309 31.27 -35.64 -34.10
N GLU A 310 30.06 -36.16 -34.35
CA GLU A 310 29.42 -36.14 -35.68
C GLU A 310 29.24 -34.70 -36.20
N VAL A 311 28.77 -33.79 -35.34
CA VAL A 311 28.61 -32.36 -35.68
C VAL A 311 29.95 -31.69 -35.99
N HIS A 312 31.02 -32.03 -35.24
CA HIS A 312 32.37 -31.52 -35.50
C HIS A 312 32.96 -31.99 -36.83
N LYS A 313 32.51 -33.13 -37.37
CA LYS A 313 32.93 -33.60 -38.70
C LYS A 313 32.34 -32.78 -39.85
N LEU A 314 31.29 -31.99 -39.61
CA LEU A 314 30.61 -31.19 -40.63
C LEU A 314 31.53 -30.05 -41.15
N ASN A 315 31.62 -29.94 -42.48
CA ASN A 315 32.58 -29.03 -43.12
C ASN A 315 32.36 -27.54 -42.79
N PHE A 316 31.13 -27.12 -42.48
CA PHE A 316 30.81 -25.74 -42.11
C PHE A 316 31.09 -25.42 -40.63
N VAL A 317 31.35 -26.44 -39.79
CA VAL A 317 31.71 -26.29 -38.38
C VAL A 317 33.25 -26.22 -38.21
N LYS A 318 34.01 -26.68 -39.21
CA LYS A 318 35.47 -26.82 -39.15
C LYS A 318 36.23 -25.50 -38.94
N GLU A 319 35.70 -24.35 -39.35
CA GLU A 319 36.41 -23.05 -39.24
C GLU A 319 36.58 -22.54 -37.80
N ASN A 320 35.83 -23.06 -36.81
CA ASN A 320 35.93 -22.66 -35.39
C ASN A 320 36.70 -23.65 -34.49
N SER A 321 37.36 -24.66 -35.07
CA SER A 321 37.92 -25.82 -34.34
C SER A 321 39.28 -25.59 -33.65
N SER A 322 39.67 -24.35 -33.35
CA SER A 322 40.87 -24.08 -32.53
C SER A 322 40.60 -24.15 -31.03
N ALA A 323 39.34 -24.26 -30.60
CA ALA A 323 38.98 -24.62 -29.24
C ALA A 323 39.06 -26.14 -29.07
N THR A 324 40.26 -26.62 -28.74
CA THR A 324 40.52 -27.98 -28.26
C THR A 324 39.53 -28.34 -27.15
N PHE A 325 38.71 -29.37 -27.38
CA PHE A 325 38.01 -30.11 -26.33
C PHE A 325 39.06 -30.88 -25.51
N ILE A 326 39.86 -30.13 -24.74
CA ILE A 326 40.55 -30.70 -23.60
C ILE A 326 39.45 -30.96 -22.59
N GLU A 327 39.23 -32.23 -22.30
CA GLU A 327 38.63 -32.69 -21.06
C GLU A 327 39.14 -31.83 -19.88
N ARG A 328 38.42 -30.78 -19.51
CA ARG A 328 38.24 -30.54 -18.08
C ARG A 328 37.32 -31.66 -17.63
N LYS A 329 37.91 -32.83 -17.39
CA LYS A 329 37.40 -33.72 -16.34
C LYS A 329 37.33 -32.84 -15.10
N LEU A 330 36.15 -32.27 -14.87
CA LEU A 330 35.74 -31.86 -13.55
C LEU A 330 35.93 -33.12 -12.72
N SER A 331 37.01 -33.13 -11.95
CA SER A 331 37.25 -34.08 -10.89
C SER A 331 36.08 -33.99 -9.92
N LEU A 332 34.99 -34.68 -10.25
CA LEU A 332 34.12 -35.33 -9.29
C LEU A 332 34.96 -36.43 -8.64
N GLU A 333 35.98 -36.02 -7.87
CA GLU A 333 36.34 -36.82 -6.72
C GLU A 333 35.06 -36.90 -5.91
N LYS A 334 34.46 -38.09 -5.94
CA LYS A 334 33.49 -38.53 -4.95
C LYS A 334 34.14 -38.33 -3.57
N LYS A 335 33.98 -37.15 -2.98
CA LYS A 335 34.09 -37.03 -1.53
C LYS A 335 32.98 -37.90 -0.96
N LYS A 336 33.40 -38.98 -0.31
CA LYS A 336 32.57 -39.81 0.57
C LYS A 336 31.65 -38.91 1.40
N PRO A 337 30.41 -39.32 1.70
CA PRO A 337 29.51 -38.54 2.52
C PRO A 337 30.16 -38.32 3.89
N VAL A 338 30.67 -37.11 4.12
CA VAL A 338 31.07 -36.66 5.45
C VAL A 338 29.79 -36.12 6.11
N PRO A 339 29.49 -36.50 7.37
CA PRO A 339 28.24 -36.10 8.01
C PRO A 339 28.13 -34.59 8.08
N SER A 340 26.94 -34.07 7.78
CA SER A 340 26.50 -32.73 8.17
C SER A 340 26.80 -32.50 9.64
N LEU A 341 27.75 -31.62 9.96
CA LEU A 341 27.91 -31.05 11.31
C LEU A 341 28.77 -29.78 11.28
N LEU A 342 28.21 -28.75 11.94
CA LEU A 342 28.74 -27.46 12.37
C LEU A 342 28.29 -26.24 11.54
N GLU A 343 27.27 -25.55 12.06
CA GLU A 343 27.03 -24.13 11.79
C GLU A 343 28.35 -23.37 11.94
N SER A 344 28.65 -22.46 11.01
CA SER A 344 29.79 -21.55 11.12
C SER A 344 29.69 -20.76 12.45
N PRO A 345 30.77 -20.66 13.22
CA PRO A 345 30.72 -20.11 14.57
C PRO A 345 30.26 -18.65 14.54
N ARG A 346 29.12 -18.36 15.17
CA ARG A 346 28.59 -16.99 15.28
C ARG A 346 29.57 -16.11 16.04
N GLN A 347 29.78 -14.88 15.56
CA GLN A 347 30.65 -13.92 16.23
C GLN A 347 30.18 -13.65 17.68
N THR A 348 31.04 -13.91 18.67
CA THR A 348 30.78 -13.60 20.09
C THR A 348 31.21 -12.18 20.44
N GLU A 349 30.69 -11.65 21.55
CA GLU A 349 31.07 -10.31 22.04
C GLU A 349 32.57 -10.20 22.38
N GLY A 350 33.20 -11.32 22.75
CA GLY A 350 34.65 -11.39 22.94
C GLY A 350 35.43 -11.15 21.65
N HIS A 351 34.97 -11.69 20.52
CA HIS A 351 35.57 -11.45 19.20
C HIS A 351 35.39 -10.00 18.76
N ARG A 352 34.22 -9.40 19.05
CA ARG A 352 33.94 -7.98 18.75
C ARG A 352 34.83 -7.04 19.55
N SER A 353 34.97 -7.29 20.86
CA SER A 353 35.86 -6.55 21.74
C SER A 353 37.33 -6.64 21.31
N LYS A 354 37.75 -7.82 20.82
CA LYS A 354 39.09 -8.01 20.25
C LYS A 354 39.31 -7.17 18.98
N LEU A 355 38.34 -7.14 18.06
CA LEU A 355 38.44 -6.32 16.85
C LEU A 355 38.45 -4.81 17.18
N LEU A 356 37.59 -4.37 18.09
CA LEU A 356 37.49 -2.97 18.52
C LEU A 356 38.73 -2.46 19.25
N SER A 357 39.47 -3.34 19.93
CA SER A 357 40.72 -2.99 20.60
C SER A 357 41.95 -3.11 19.69
N THR A 358 41.89 -3.95 18.65
CA THR A 358 43.03 -4.22 17.75
C THR A 358 43.06 -3.27 16.55
N TYR A 359 41.92 -2.84 16.03
CA TYR A 359 41.81 -2.05 14.79
C TYR A 359 41.15 -0.68 15.03
N SER A 360 41.59 0.33 14.30
CA SER A 360 40.98 1.67 14.34
C SER A 360 39.58 1.65 13.72
N THR A 361 38.72 2.58 14.15
CA THR A 361 37.32 2.66 13.68
C THR A 361 37.17 2.86 12.18
N GLU A 362 38.20 3.38 11.50
CA GLU A 362 38.23 3.58 10.05
C GLU A 362 38.37 2.28 9.25
N LEU A 363 38.96 1.25 9.87
CA LEU A 363 39.16 -0.07 9.27
C LEU A 363 38.04 -1.06 9.62
N LEU A 364 37.08 -0.64 10.45
CA LEU A 364 35.98 -1.50 10.92
C LEU A 364 34.74 -1.36 10.05
N TYR A 365 34.20 -2.50 9.64
CA TYR A 365 33.04 -2.63 8.77
C TYR A 365 32.06 -3.65 9.33
N GLN A 366 30.79 -3.52 8.97
CA GLN A 366 29.72 -4.43 9.33
C GLN A 366 29.12 -5.07 8.08
N ALA A 367 28.82 -6.37 8.15
CA ALA A 367 28.11 -7.07 7.08
C ALA A 367 26.67 -6.54 6.95
N LYS A 368 26.30 -6.10 5.73
CA LYS A 368 24.96 -5.59 5.40
C LYS A 368 23.90 -6.68 5.24
N ARG A 369 24.32 -7.91 4.97
CA ARG A 369 23.49 -9.09 4.69
C ARG A 369 24.34 -10.34 4.85
N LYS A 370 23.71 -11.52 4.87
CA LYS A 370 24.42 -12.81 4.88
C LYS A 370 25.30 -12.94 3.63
N CYS A 371 26.58 -13.26 3.84
CA CYS A 371 27.57 -13.54 2.80
C CYS A 371 27.89 -15.03 2.87
N ASN A 372 27.80 -15.74 1.74
CA ASN A 372 28.22 -17.13 1.65
C ASN A 372 29.56 -17.19 0.90
N ALA A 373 30.50 -18.01 1.35
CA ALA A 373 31.75 -18.27 0.68
C ALA A 373 31.49 -18.94 -0.68
N THR A 374 31.94 -18.32 -1.77
CA THR A 374 31.73 -18.84 -3.13
C THR A 374 33.04 -19.26 -3.81
N GLN A 375 34.18 -18.82 -3.28
CA GLN A 375 35.52 -19.16 -3.77
C GLN A 375 36.42 -19.71 -2.67
N GLU A 376 37.56 -20.27 -3.07
CA GLU A 376 38.61 -20.69 -2.16
C GLU A 376 39.11 -19.49 -1.34
N PHE A 377 39.22 -19.67 -0.02
CA PHE A 377 39.54 -18.62 0.97
C PHE A 377 38.49 -17.53 1.21
N ASP A 378 37.29 -17.63 0.61
CA ASP A 378 36.15 -16.81 1.06
C ASP A 378 35.62 -17.31 2.41
N ILE A 379 34.99 -16.38 3.13
CA ILE A 379 34.42 -16.68 4.45
C ILE A 379 32.92 -16.34 4.48
N ASP A 380 32.17 -17.14 5.23
CA ASP A 380 30.77 -16.85 5.50
C ASP A 380 30.66 -15.73 6.54
N LEU A 381 29.78 -14.77 6.31
CA LEU A 381 29.43 -13.73 7.28
C LEU A 381 27.92 -13.68 7.48
N HIS A 382 27.50 -13.49 8.72
CA HIS A 382 26.11 -13.21 9.04
C HIS A 382 25.84 -11.70 8.99
N GLU A 383 24.59 -11.34 8.73
CA GLU A 383 24.16 -9.94 8.77
C GLU A 383 24.42 -9.34 10.16
N GLY A 384 25.11 -8.19 10.19
CA GLY A 384 25.45 -7.50 11.43
C GLY A 384 26.80 -7.85 12.06
N GLU A 385 27.53 -8.87 11.55
CA GLU A 385 28.87 -9.21 12.05
C GLU A 385 29.88 -8.10 11.75
N LEU A 386 30.76 -7.83 12.71
CA LEU A 386 31.82 -6.82 12.65
C LEU A 386 33.09 -7.44 12.06
N VAL A 387 33.71 -6.79 11.10
CA VAL A 387 34.97 -7.25 10.50
C VAL A 387 35.95 -6.09 10.38
N ALA A 388 37.23 -6.36 10.49
CA ALA A 388 38.28 -5.41 10.18
C ALA A 388 38.80 -5.65 8.76
N VAL A 389 38.89 -4.62 7.93
CA VAL A 389 39.48 -4.72 6.60
C VAL A 389 41.00 -4.71 6.73
N VAL A 390 41.63 -5.80 6.30
CA VAL A 390 43.09 -5.97 6.30
C VAL A 390 43.67 -5.49 4.98
N GLU A 391 43.08 -5.90 3.86
CA GLU A 391 43.47 -5.46 2.52
C GLU A 391 42.25 -5.24 1.63
N GLN A 392 42.25 -4.15 0.85
CA GLN A 392 41.16 -3.78 -0.06
C GLN A 392 41.33 -4.37 -1.48
N LYS A 393 42.22 -5.36 -1.63
CA LYS A 393 42.48 -6.05 -2.89
C LYS A 393 42.72 -7.53 -2.63
N ASP A 394 42.42 -8.37 -3.63
CA ASP A 394 42.82 -9.78 -3.62
C ASP A 394 44.24 -9.98 -4.20
N PRO A 395 44.83 -11.19 -4.11
CA PRO A 395 46.17 -11.48 -4.65
C PRO A 395 46.30 -11.29 -6.17
N PHE A 396 45.17 -11.21 -6.88
CA PHE A 396 45.10 -10.96 -8.33
C PHE A 396 44.82 -9.49 -8.66
N GLY A 397 44.78 -8.60 -7.65
CA GLY A 397 44.62 -7.16 -7.79
C GLY A 397 43.18 -6.65 -7.86
N SER A 398 42.17 -7.50 -7.64
CA SER A 398 40.76 -7.11 -7.67
C SER A 398 40.38 -6.26 -6.47
N THR A 399 39.89 -5.03 -6.71
CA THR A 399 39.39 -4.12 -5.66
C THR A 399 37.99 -4.46 -5.16
N SER A 400 37.34 -5.47 -5.73
CA SER A 400 35.99 -5.89 -5.35
C SER A 400 35.99 -6.93 -4.23
N ARG A 401 37.11 -7.61 -3.98
CA ARG A 401 37.26 -8.70 -3.00
C ARG A 401 38.31 -8.29 -1.97
N TRP A 402 37.88 -8.12 -0.74
CA TRP A 402 38.71 -7.57 0.35
C TRP A 402 39.05 -8.68 1.34
N LEU A 403 40.28 -8.68 1.82
CA LEU A 403 40.71 -9.54 2.92
C LEU A 403 40.23 -8.92 4.23
N VAL A 404 39.42 -9.65 4.99
CA VAL A 404 38.85 -9.19 6.25
C VAL A 404 39.19 -10.13 7.40
N ASP A 405 39.30 -9.58 8.60
CA ASP A 405 39.46 -10.29 9.86
C ASP A 405 38.14 -10.25 10.66
N THR A 406 37.60 -11.42 10.99
CA THR A 406 36.36 -11.58 11.77
C THR A 406 36.60 -11.62 13.29
N GLY A 407 37.87 -11.60 13.71
CA GLY A 407 38.31 -11.85 15.07
C GLY A 407 38.50 -13.34 15.39
N ILE A 408 37.96 -14.21 14.52
CA ILE A 408 38.08 -15.68 14.59
C ILE A 408 39.07 -16.17 13.53
N LEU A 409 38.87 -15.72 12.29
CA LEU A 409 39.63 -16.12 11.12
C LEU A 409 39.68 -14.99 10.08
N LYS A 410 40.69 -15.04 9.21
CA LYS A 410 40.87 -14.11 8.09
C LYS A 410 40.49 -14.78 6.78
N GLY A 411 39.80 -14.04 5.93
CA GLY A 411 39.47 -14.50 4.59
C GLY A 411 38.78 -13.43 3.76
N TYR A 412 38.39 -13.78 2.54
CA TYR A 412 37.95 -12.82 1.56
C TYR A 412 36.43 -12.64 1.55
N VAL A 413 35.99 -11.39 1.36
CA VAL A 413 34.57 -11.01 1.23
C VAL A 413 34.46 -9.88 0.21
N TYR A 414 33.37 -9.83 -0.57
CA TYR A 414 33.17 -8.71 -1.48
C TYR A 414 32.80 -7.42 -0.76
N SER A 415 33.45 -6.33 -1.16
CA SER A 415 33.30 -5.00 -0.55
C SER A 415 31.87 -4.45 -0.60
N SER A 416 31.09 -4.85 -1.61
CA SER A 416 29.69 -4.47 -1.77
C SER A 416 28.80 -4.94 -0.60
N PHE A 417 29.18 -6.03 0.07
CA PHE A 417 28.47 -6.58 1.23
C PHE A 417 28.77 -5.87 2.55
N LEU A 418 29.75 -4.97 2.59
CA LEU A 418 30.23 -4.32 3.81
C LEU A 418 29.77 -2.86 3.90
N ARG A 419 29.50 -2.37 5.11
CA ARG A 419 29.29 -0.94 5.43
C ARG A 419 30.24 -0.48 6.53
N PRO A 420 30.74 0.77 6.54
CA PRO A 420 31.56 1.28 7.63
C PRO A 420 30.85 1.15 8.98
N TYR A 421 31.59 0.74 10.02
CA TYR A 421 31.06 0.58 11.37
C TYR A 421 30.89 1.95 12.03
N ASN A 422 29.69 2.21 12.58
CA ASN A 422 29.41 3.44 13.32
C ASN A 422 28.96 3.11 14.75
N PRO A 423 29.78 3.41 15.78
CA PRO A 423 29.48 3.04 17.16
C PRO A 423 28.20 3.68 17.72
N ALA A 424 27.78 4.85 17.21
CA ALA A 424 26.57 5.53 17.66
C ALA A 424 25.25 4.80 17.31
N LYS A 425 25.28 3.90 16.32
CA LYS A 425 24.10 3.09 15.94
C LYS A 425 23.99 1.76 16.71
N ALA A 426 25.10 1.25 17.26
CA ALA A 426 25.12 -0.04 17.93
C ALA A 426 24.50 0.00 19.35
N GLN A 427 24.60 1.13 20.05
CA GLN A 427 24.01 1.32 21.39
C GLN A 427 22.47 1.39 21.41
N LYS A 428 21.81 1.62 20.27
CA LYS A 428 20.33 1.60 20.19
C LYS A 428 19.73 0.19 20.11
N TYR A 429 20.49 -0.79 19.61
CA TYR A 429 19.98 -2.16 19.41
C TYR A 429 19.76 -2.95 20.71
N VAL A 430 20.40 -2.56 21.82
CA VAL A 430 20.21 -3.25 23.12
C VAL A 430 19.02 -2.69 23.90
N ALA A 431 18.55 -1.47 23.57
CA ALA A 431 17.45 -0.80 24.28
C ALA A 431 16.06 -0.97 23.62
N GLU A 432 15.99 -1.43 22.37
CA GLU A 432 14.74 -1.49 21.58
C GLU A 432 14.20 -2.91 21.34
N ASN A 433 14.73 -3.95 22.00
CA ASN A 433 14.20 -5.32 21.91
C ASN A 433 13.04 -5.63 22.88
N SER A 434 12.26 -4.63 23.26
CA SER A 434 10.92 -4.83 23.82
C SER A 434 10.00 -3.80 23.21
N PHE A 435 8.89 -4.29 22.66
CA PHE A 435 7.87 -3.60 21.88
C PHE A 435 8.16 -3.51 20.38
N GLY A 436 7.51 -4.42 19.65
CA GLY A 436 7.51 -4.45 18.21
C GLY A 436 6.57 -3.41 17.58
N ASP A 437 6.65 -3.43 16.25
CA ASP A 437 5.83 -2.74 15.27
C ASP A 437 6.20 -1.27 15.02
N ASP A 438 7.13 -1.07 14.08
CA ASP A 438 7.07 0.02 13.09
C ASP A 438 8.11 -0.23 11.99
N ASP A 439 7.78 -1.13 11.07
CA ASP A 439 8.53 -1.33 9.83
C ASP A 439 8.09 -0.25 8.82
N PHE A 440 8.67 0.94 8.95
CA PHE A 440 8.45 2.10 8.07
C PHE A 440 9.70 2.46 7.26
N ASP A 441 10.42 1.48 6.75
CA ASP A 441 11.49 1.70 5.76
C ASP A 441 10.91 1.79 4.34
N ASN A 442 10.36 2.96 4.01
CA ASN A 442 10.15 3.38 2.63
C ASN A 442 10.55 4.85 2.42
N ILE A 443 11.82 5.16 2.72
CA ILE A 443 12.42 6.51 2.64
C ILE A 443 12.89 6.81 1.20
N SER A 444 12.06 6.52 0.19
CA SER A 444 12.36 6.92 -1.20
C SER A 444 11.15 7.42 -2.00
N LEU A 445 9.96 7.48 -1.40
CA LEU A 445 8.72 7.80 -2.11
C LEU A 445 8.09 9.17 -1.78
N PHE A 446 8.66 9.94 -0.85
CA PHE A 446 8.12 11.25 -0.48
C PHE A 446 8.89 12.37 -1.16
N THR A 447 8.22 13.06 -2.09
CA THR A 447 8.70 14.33 -2.66
C THR A 447 8.34 15.47 -1.71
N PHE A 448 9.33 16.29 -1.37
CA PHE A 448 9.15 17.50 -0.54
C PHE A 448 9.30 18.75 -1.40
N TYR A 449 8.70 19.86 -0.98
CA TYR A 449 8.87 21.17 -1.60
C TYR A 449 9.05 22.24 -0.54
N ALA A 450 9.70 23.34 -0.88
CA ALA A 450 9.80 24.49 0.01
C ALA A 450 8.44 25.23 0.07
N VAL A 451 7.84 25.32 1.24
CA VAL A 451 6.60 26.10 1.47
C VAL A 451 6.91 27.60 1.54
N TYR A 452 8.13 27.94 1.95
CA TYR A 452 8.63 29.30 2.00
C TYR A 452 10.01 29.36 1.37
N ALA A 453 10.35 30.51 0.79
CA ALA A 453 11.72 30.78 0.39
C ALA A 453 12.63 30.83 1.62
N PHE A 454 13.82 30.24 1.51
CA PHE A 454 14.83 30.22 2.55
C PHE A 454 16.17 30.62 1.94
N GLN A 455 16.86 31.58 2.55
CA GLN A 455 18.19 32.02 2.10
C GLN A 455 19.23 31.45 3.07
N ALA A 456 20.16 30.65 2.54
CA ALA A 456 21.27 30.10 3.29
C ALA A 456 22.13 31.22 3.89
N ARG A 457 22.48 31.07 5.17
CA ARG A 457 23.32 32.01 5.92
C ARG A 457 24.79 31.59 5.97
N ASN A 458 25.09 30.35 5.60
CA ASN A 458 26.43 29.76 5.57
C ASN A 458 26.50 28.65 4.50
N ASP A 459 27.71 28.15 4.24
CA ASP A 459 27.98 27.14 3.22
C ASP A 459 27.42 25.74 3.53
N GLN A 460 26.92 25.54 4.75
CA GLN A 460 26.27 24.28 5.16
C GLN A 460 24.76 24.31 4.94
N GLU A 461 24.17 25.49 4.71
CA GLU A 461 22.74 25.69 4.47
C GLU A 461 22.42 25.73 2.97
N LEU A 462 21.21 25.31 2.60
CA LEU A 462 20.77 25.29 1.20
C LEU A 462 19.69 26.34 0.96
N SER A 463 19.94 27.30 0.06
CA SER A 463 18.91 28.27 -0.32
C SER A 463 17.79 27.60 -1.14
N LEU A 464 16.55 27.88 -0.77
CA LEU A 464 15.34 27.36 -1.41
C LEU A 464 14.45 28.50 -1.90
N GLN A 465 13.87 28.34 -3.08
CA GLN A 465 12.78 29.17 -3.59
C GLN A 465 11.43 28.55 -3.22
N GLU A 466 10.39 29.38 -3.06
CA GLU A 466 9.03 28.89 -2.79
C GLU A 466 8.58 27.90 -3.89
N TYR A 467 7.97 26.79 -3.47
CA TYR A 467 7.57 25.64 -4.29
C TYR A 467 8.70 24.86 -4.96
N GLN A 468 9.97 25.15 -4.63
CA GLN A 468 11.09 24.38 -5.16
C GLN A 468 11.05 22.95 -4.64
N LYS A 469 11.11 21.98 -5.56
CA LYS A 469 11.20 20.55 -5.24
C LYS A 469 12.54 20.25 -4.58
N VAL A 470 12.48 19.55 -3.44
CA VAL A 470 13.66 19.14 -2.66
C VAL A 470 13.60 17.65 -2.35
N ARG A 471 14.77 17.02 -2.33
CA ARG A 471 14.93 15.63 -1.90
C ARG A 471 15.53 15.61 -0.50
N ILE A 472 14.86 14.97 0.45
CA ILE A 472 15.36 14.89 1.83
C ILE A 472 16.28 13.68 1.95
N LEU A 473 17.54 13.94 2.30
CA LEU A 473 18.57 12.93 2.52
C LEU A 473 18.59 12.49 3.99
N ARG A 474 18.26 13.40 4.93
CA ARG A 474 18.21 13.12 6.37
C ARG A 474 17.26 14.07 7.08
N PHE A 475 16.42 13.54 7.98
CA PHE A 475 15.44 14.31 8.77
C PHE A 475 16.03 14.89 10.08
N SER A 476 17.35 15.06 10.14
CA SER A 476 18.04 15.68 11.26
C SER A 476 19.41 16.21 10.84
N ASP A 477 19.97 17.14 11.62
CA ASP A 477 21.37 17.54 11.50
C ASP A 477 22.32 16.45 12.04
N LEU A 478 23.64 16.70 11.97
CA LEU A 478 24.69 15.81 12.48
C LEU A 478 24.57 15.56 14.00
N SER A 479 24.05 16.53 14.75
CA SER A 479 23.84 16.50 16.21
C SER A 479 22.53 15.81 16.62
N GLY A 480 21.66 15.47 15.66
CA GLY A 480 20.36 14.83 15.90
C GLY A 480 19.20 15.80 16.09
N ASN A 481 19.39 17.10 15.85
CA ASN A 481 18.33 18.09 15.87
C ASN A 481 17.34 17.84 14.71
N LYS A 482 16.07 17.64 15.05
CA LYS A 482 14.98 17.35 14.08
C LYS A 482 14.43 18.61 13.39
N GLU A 483 14.84 19.81 13.81
CA GLU A 483 14.41 21.06 13.20
C GLU A 483 15.18 21.41 11.92
N TRP A 484 16.31 20.75 11.67
CA TRP A 484 17.15 20.96 10.50
C TRP A 484 17.30 19.68 9.71
N TRP A 485 16.90 19.70 8.45
CA TRP A 485 16.94 18.53 7.57
C TRP A 485 17.99 18.72 6.49
N LEU A 486 18.71 17.65 6.17
CA LEU A 486 19.63 17.66 5.05
C LEU A 486 18.84 17.44 3.76
N ALA A 487 18.83 18.44 2.89
CA ALA A 487 18.11 18.43 1.63
C ALA A 487 19.07 18.57 0.44
N GLU A 488 18.63 18.07 -0.71
CA GLU A 488 19.30 18.21 -1.99
C GLU A 488 18.34 18.87 -2.99
N ALA A 489 18.82 19.93 -3.65
CA ALA A 489 18.10 20.60 -4.72
C ALA A 489 19.08 21.05 -5.81
N LYS A 490 18.75 20.77 -7.08
CA LYS A 490 19.58 21.11 -8.26
C LYS A 490 21.07 20.67 -8.14
N GLY A 491 21.33 19.54 -7.47
CA GLY A 491 22.67 18.98 -7.29
C GLY A 491 23.48 19.58 -6.12
N GLN A 492 22.94 20.57 -5.41
CA GLN A 492 23.55 21.13 -4.19
C GLN A 492 22.90 20.53 -2.94
N LYS A 493 23.71 20.26 -1.92
CA LYS A 493 23.30 19.67 -0.64
C LYS A 493 23.54 20.67 0.48
N GLY A 494 22.58 20.80 1.38
CA GLY A 494 22.71 21.64 2.57
C GLY A 494 21.52 21.49 3.50
N TYR A 495 21.65 22.06 4.70
CA TYR A 495 20.63 22.03 5.74
C TYR A 495 19.56 23.07 5.48
N VAL A 496 18.32 22.68 5.73
CA VAL A 496 17.14 23.53 5.60
C VAL A 496 16.22 23.30 6.79
N PRO A 497 15.54 24.35 7.28
CA PRO A 497 14.60 24.19 8.39
C PRO A 497 13.42 23.29 8.00
N SER A 498 13.08 22.33 8.85
CA SER A 498 12.02 21.35 8.59
C SER A 498 10.64 21.98 8.44
N ASN A 499 10.39 23.08 9.16
CA ASN A 499 9.16 23.87 9.11
C ASN A 499 9.00 24.68 7.81
N TYR A 500 10.04 24.79 6.99
CA TYR A 500 9.99 25.43 5.66
C TYR A 500 9.64 24.43 4.56
N LEU A 501 9.46 23.14 4.89
CA LEU A 501 9.26 22.07 3.93
C LEU A 501 7.87 21.44 4.05
N GLY A 502 7.24 21.23 2.89
CA GLY A 502 5.94 20.60 2.74
C GLY A 502 6.07 19.22 2.10
N LYS A 503 5.33 18.24 2.62
CA LYS A 503 5.26 16.89 2.04
C LYS A 503 4.20 16.86 0.96
N MET A 504 4.56 16.50 -0.27
CA MET A 504 3.58 16.23 -1.31
C MET A 504 2.98 14.84 -1.09
N THR A 505 1.79 14.77 -0.50
CA THR A 505 0.93 13.59 -0.64
C THR A 505 0.25 13.71 -1.99
N TYR A 506 0.60 12.84 -2.95
CA TYR A 506 -0.17 12.72 -4.18
C TYR A 506 -1.64 12.54 -3.83
N ALA A 507 -2.48 13.46 -4.32
CA ALA A 507 -3.92 13.33 -4.38
C ALA A 507 -4.32 12.20 -5.33
#